data_AF-A0A0K0FJ72-F1
#
_entry.id   AF-A0A0K0FJ72-F1
#
_cell.length_a   1.000
_cell.length_b   1.000
_cell.length_c   1.000
_cell.angle_alpha   90.00
_cell.angle_beta   90.00
_cell.angle_gamma   90.00
#
_symmetry.space_group_name_H-M   'P 1'
#
loop_
_entity.id
_entity.type
_entity.pdbx_description
1 polymer ?
#
loop_
_entity_poly.entity_id
_entity_poly.type
_entity_poly.pdbx_seq_one_letter_code
_entity_poly.pdbx_strand_id
1 'polypeptide(L)'
;MLAMFEMLIVKQQMMNITMIRNMGNKRYLVNVYRNKKWVNINFDQFLVGDLVTIGRCLNDNNVPCNLLLLRGSCILNESMLKGGSVSQMKESIQTLEPNRYFYY
;
A
#
# COMPACT_ATOMS: atom_id res chain seq x y z
N MET A 1 12.79 -42.54 11.82
CA MET A 1 13.41 -41.24 12.17
C MET A 1 13.39 -40.26 11.00
N LEU A 2 13.94 -40.59 9.82
CA LEU A 2 13.94 -39.72 8.63
C LEU A 2 12.54 -39.21 8.20
N ALA A 3 11.53 -40.09 8.17
CA ALA A 3 10.17 -39.70 7.79
C ALA A 3 9.53 -38.64 8.72
N MET A 4 9.86 -38.65 10.02
CA MET A 4 9.38 -37.64 10.98
C MET A 4 10.06 -36.29 10.75
N PHE A 5 11.35 -36.28 10.39
CA PHE A 5 12.08 -35.05 10.08
C PHE A 5 11.53 -34.38 8.82
N GLU A 6 11.32 -35.14 7.75
CA GLU A 6 10.71 -34.62 6.51
C GLU A 6 9.32 -34.05 6.77
N MET A 7 8.49 -34.73 7.58
CA MET A 7 7.18 -34.23 7.97
C MET A 7 7.24 -32.90 8.71
N LEU A 8 8.20 -32.74 9.64
CA LEU A 8 8.37 -31.49 10.39
C LEU A 8 8.81 -30.33 9.50
N ILE A 9 9.72 -30.57 8.54
CA ILE A 9 10.16 -29.56 7.59
C ILE A 9 8.99 -29.09 6.72
N VAL A 10 8.22 -30.03 6.17
CA VAL A 10 7.04 -29.70 5.35
C VAL A 10 6.01 -28.93 6.18
N LYS A 11 5.77 -29.33 7.43
CA LYS A 11 4.85 -28.61 8.33
C LYS A 11 5.32 -27.16 8.58
N GLN A 12 6.61 -26.95 8.82
CA GLN A 12 7.15 -25.60 8.99
C GLN A 12 7.01 -24.77 7.71
N GLN A 13 7.28 -25.35 6.55
CA GLN A 13 7.12 -24.68 5.26
C GLN A 13 5.65 -24.27 5.01
N MET A 14 4.70 -25.15 5.32
CA MET A 14 3.27 -24.84 5.20
C MET A 14 2.84 -23.70 6.11
N MET A 15 3.33 -23.67 7.37
CA MET A 15 3.03 -22.57 8.29
C MET A 15 3.60 -21.24 7.77
N ASN A 16 4.85 -21.24 7.28
CA ASN A 16 5.48 -20.06 6.73
C ASN A 16 4.71 -19.52 5.51
N ILE A 17 4.33 -20.40 4.57
CA ILE A 17 3.54 -20.01 3.39
C ILE A 17 2.18 -19.42 3.79
N THR A 18 1.53 -20.02 4.79
CA THR A 18 0.23 -19.55 5.30
C THR A 18 0.37 -18.17 5.96
N MET A 19 1.42 -17.97 6.75
CA MET A 19 1.71 -16.68 7.37
C MET A 19 1.92 -15.60 6.31
N ILE A 20 2.75 -15.86 5.29
CA ILE A 20 3.01 -14.90 4.19
C ILE A 20 1.71 -14.55 3.45
N ARG A 21 0.85 -15.54 3.18
CA ARG A 21 -0.46 -15.30 2.54
C ARG A 21 -1.37 -14.39 3.37
N ASN A 22 -1.27 -14.47 4.69
CA ASN A 22 -2.08 -13.68 5.61
C ASN A 22 -1.49 -12.30 5.94
N MET A 23 -0.28 -11.99 5.46
CA MET A 23 0.34 -10.65 5.62
C MET A 23 -0.17 -9.63 4.59
N GLY A 24 -0.99 -10.05 3.63
CA GLY A 24 -1.59 -9.15 2.64
C GLY A 24 -2.53 -8.11 3.26
N ASN A 25 -2.64 -6.96 2.61
CA ASN A 25 -3.51 -5.87 3.08
C ASN A 25 -5.00 -6.26 2.91
N LYS A 26 -5.83 -5.96 3.91
CA LYS A 26 -7.28 -6.28 3.86
C LYS A 26 -7.99 -5.34 2.89
N ARG A 27 -8.87 -5.90 2.05
CA ARG A 27 -9.72 -5.16 1.09
C ARG A 27 -10.54 -4.09 1.80
N TYR A 28 -10.45 -2.84 1.32
CA TYR A 28 -11.25 -1.72 1.81
C TYR A 28 -11.70 -0.82 0.66
N LEU A 29 -12.77 -0.08 0.92
CA LEU A 29 -13.38 0.85 -0.03
C LEU A 29 -12.63 2.18 -0.03
N VAL A 30 -12.39 2.70 -1.24
CA VAL A 30 -11.75 3.99 -1.47
C VAL A 30 -12.55 4.77 -2.50
N ASN A 31 -12.63 6.08 -2.30
CA ASN A 31 -13.22 7.01 -3.26
C ASN A 31 -12.29 7.21 -4.46
N VAL A 32 -12.77 6.82 -5.64
CA VAL A 32 -12.10 6.97 -6.93
C VAL A 32 -12.94 7.87 -7.83
N TYR A 33 -12.29 8.71 -8.61
CA TYR A 33 -12.94 9.55 -9.61
C TYR A 33 -12.99 8.84 -10.96
N ARG A 34 -14.17 8.34 -11.34
CA ARG A 34 -14.43 7.69 -12.64
C ARG A 34 -15.69 8.25 -13.27
N ASN A 35 -15.73 8.34 -14.61
CA ASN A 35 -16.89 8.86 -15.34
C ASN A 35 -17.39 10.24 -14.85
N LYS A 36 -16.44 11.12 -14.50
CA LYS A 36 -16.68 12.45 -13.93
C LYS A 36 -17.42 12.47 -12.58
N LYS A 37 -17.49 11.35 -11.87
CA LYS A 37 -18.17 11.20 -10.57
C LYS A 37 -17.25 10.51 -9.55
N TRP A 38 -17.46 10.81 -8.28
CA TRP A 38 -16.81 10.11 -7.17
C TRP A 38 -17.58 8.82 -6.86
N VAL A 39 -16.89 7.69 -6.88
CA VAL A 39 -17.47 6.37 -6.64
C VAL A 39 -16.60 5.62 -5.63
N ASN A 40 -17.24 4.92 -4.69
CA ASN A 40 -16.53 4.01 -3.79
C ASN A 40 -16.28 2.67 -4.48
N ILE A 41 -15.02 2.28 -4.58
CA ILE A 41 -14.58 1.06 -5.23
C ILE A 41 -13.57 0.36 -4.32
N ASN A 42 -13.52 -0.97 -4.35
CA ASN A 42 -12.49 -1.73 -3.65
C ASN A 42 -11.12 -1.45 -4.27
N PHE A 43 -10.07 -1.34 -3.45
CA PHE A 43 -8.74 -1.06 -3.98
C PHE A 43 -8.19 -2.15 -4.93
N ASP A 44 -8.68 -3.40 -4.86
CA ASP A 44 -8.27 -4.45 -5.81
C ASP A 44 -8.65 -4.15 -7.27
N GLN A 45 -9.57 -3.21 -7.49
CA GLN A 45 -10.06 -2.83 -8.82
C GLN A 45 -9.39 -1.55 -9.34
N PHE A 46 -8.35 -1.06 -8.67
CA PHE A 46 -7.62 0.12 -9.08
C PHE A 46 -6.86 -0.13 -10.38
N LEU A 47 -6.88 0.87 -11.25
CA LEU A 47 -6.13 0.89 -12.49
C LEU A 47 -5.11 2.03 -12.45
N VAL A 48 -4.01 1.87 -13.19
CA VAL A 48 -2.99 2.92 -13.32
C VAL A 48 -3.64 4.16 -13.93
N GLY A 49 -3.43 5.31 -13.30
CA GLY A 49 -4.01 6.59 -13.73
C GLY A 49 -5.35 6.95 -13.06
N ASP A 50 -5.90 6.06 -12.22
CA ASP A 50 -7.06 6.42 -11.40
C ASP A 50 -6.74 7.55 -10.42
N LEU A 51 -7.68 8.49 -10.30
CA LEU A 51 -7.64 9.58 -9.33
C LEU A 51 -8.35 9.14 -8.06
N VAL A 52 -7.61 9.10 -6.95
CA VAL A 52 -8.12 8.61 -5.67
C VAL A 52 -7.98 9.67 -4.58
N THR A 53 -8.93 9.70 -3.65
CA THR A 53 -8.81 10.53 -2.44
C THR A 53 -8.47 9.66 -1.25
N ILE A 54 -7.38 10.00 -0.58
CA ILE A 54 -6.96 9.35 0.67
C ILE A 54 -7.21 10.32 1.82
N GLY A 55 -8.00 9.88 2.79
CA GLY A 55 -8.22 10.60 4.05
C GLY A 55 -7.37 10.03 5.19
N ARG A 56 -7.49 10.64 6.37
CA ARG A 56 -6.95 10.04 7.61
C ARG A 56 -7.68 8.73 7.87
N CYS A 57 -6.94 7.64 7.98
CA CYS A 57 -7.51 6.34 8.27
C CYS A 57 -7.75 6.20 9.78
N LEU A 58 -9.01 5.92 10.15
CA LEU A 58 -9.42 5.65 11.54
C LEU A 58 -9.16 4.19 11.95
N ASN A 59 -9.03 3.27 10.97
CA ASN A 59 -8.95 1.83 11.20
C ASN A 59 -7.62 1.21 10.72
N ASP A 60 -6.50 1.94 10.81
CA ASP A 60 -5.18 1.46 10.36
C ASP A 60 -5.16 0.93 8.91
N ASN A 61 -5.97 1.50 8.03
CA ASN A 61 -5.92 1.15 6.62
C ASN A 61 -4.61 1.69 6.04
N ASN A 62 -3.71 0.78 5.68
CA ASN A 62 -2.48 1.13 4.97
C ASN A 62 -2.81 1.69 3.58
N VAL A 63 -1.92 2.54 3.06
CA VAL A 63 -2.00 3.03 1.68
C VAL A 63 -2.09 1.83 0.72
N PRO A 64 -3.02 1.83 -0.26
CA PRO A 64 -3.38 0.59 -0.96
C PRO A 64 -2.35 0.17 -2.00
N CYS A 65 -1.68 1.13 -2.61
CA CYS A 65 -0.67 0.94 -3.64
C CYS A 65 0.28 2.15 -3.69
N ASN A 66 1.26 2.11 -4.60
CA ASN A 66 2.12 3.26 -4.88
C ASN A 66 1.30 4.36 -5.54
N LEU A 67 1.31 5.56 -4.95
CA LEU A 67 0.49 6.69 -5.39
C LEU A 67 1.34 7.94 -5.53
N LEU A 68 0.98 8.77 -6.51
CA LEU A 68 1.56 10.09 -6.71
C LEU A 68 0.68 11.14 -6.04
N LEU A 69 1.26 11.95 -5.15
CA LEU A 69 0.53 13.01 -4.46
C LEU A 69 0.36 14.23 -5.38
N LEU A 70 -0.85 14.39 -5.91
CA LEU A 70 -1.18 15.47 -6.85
C LEU A 70 -1.57 16.79 -6.16
N ARG A 71 -2.11 16.72 -4.94
CA ARG A 71 -2.55 17.91 -4.19
C ARG A 71 -2.55 17.64 -2.69
N GLY A 72 -2.15 18.66 -1.92
CA GLY A 72 -2.11 18.62 -0.45
C GLY A 72 -0.76 18.15 0.10
N SER A 73 -0.73 17.92 1.40
CA SER A 73 0.41 17.37 2.13
C SER A 73 -0.07 16.29 3.09
N CYS A 74 0.79 15.32 3.38
CA CYS A 74 0.48 14.26 4.35
C CYS A 74 1.72 13.84 5.13
N ILE A 75 1.52 13.27 6.31
CA ILE A 75 2.57 12.64 7.10
C ILE A 75 2.35 11.13 6.97
N LEU A 76 3.36 10.43 6.47
CA LEU A 76 3.32 9.00 6.22
C LEU A 76 4.33 8.28 7.10
N ASN A 77 3.87 7.22 7.73
CA ASN A 77 4.74 6.28 8.41
C ASN A 77 5.27 5.26 7.40
N GLU A 78 6.56 5.33 7.08
CA GLU A 78 7.23 4.41 6.16
C GLU A 78 8.07 3.37 6.91
N SER A 79 7.88 3.20 8.22
CA SER A 79 8.72 2.32 9.04
C SER A 79 8.73 0.87 8.57
N MET A 80 7.60 0.36 8.09
CA MET A 80 7.50 -1.00 7.55
C MET A 80 8.26 -1.18 6.22
N LEU A 81 8.47 -0.10 5.46
CA LEU A 81 9.12 -0.15 4.14
C LEU A 81 10.61 0.22 4.19
N LYS A 82 10.97 1.20 5.03
CA LYS A 82 12.33 1.74 5.13
C LYS A 82 13.07 1.33 6.40
N GLY A 83 12.39 0.73 7.37
CA GLY A 83 12.97 0.37 8.68
C GLY A 83 13.24 1.57 9.60
N GLY A 84 12.86 2.79 9.21
CA GLY A 84 13.04 4.00 10.02
C GLY A 84 11.81 4.30 10.89
N SER A 85 12.01 4.64 12.17
CA SER A 85 10.92 4.99 13.09
C SER A 85 10.33 6.39 12.89
N VAL A 86 10.96 7.22 12.05
CA VAL A 86 10.59 8.62 11.85
C VAL A 86 9.61 8.75 10.69
N SER A 87 8.41 9.23 11.00
CA SER A 87 7.39 9.55 9.99
C SER A 87 7.88 10.68 9.07
N GLN A 88 7.56 10.56 7.78
CA GLN A 88 8.03 11.47 6.75
C GLN A 88 6.89 12.37 6.26
N MET A 89 7.16 13.66 6.12
CA MET A 89 6.23 14.58 5.47
C MET A 89 6.36 14.45 3.96
N LYS A 90 5.23 14.36 3.27
CA LYS A 90 5.12 14.34 1.81
C LYS A 90 4.41 15.59 1.34
N GLU A 91 4.91 16.12 0.24
CA GLU A 91 4.38 17.29 -0.42
C GLU A 91 3.90 16.93 -1.81
N SER A 92 2.95 17.73 -2.30
CA SER A 92 2.40 17.58 -3.64
C SER A 92 3.45 17.84 -4.71
N ILE A 93 3.33 17.15 -5.84
CA ILE A 93 4.11 17.44 -7.07
C ILE A 93 3.89 18.87 -7.59
N GLN A 94 2.81 19.56 -7.19
CA GLN A 94 2.55 20.96 -7.57
C GLN A 94 3.64 21.93 -7.11
N THR A 95 4.37 21.60 -6.03
CA THR A 95 5.48 22.42 -5.52
C THR A 95 6.76 22.24 -6.36
N LEU A 96 6.81 21.22 -7.21
CA LEU A 96 8.01 20.88 -7.98
C LEU A 96 8.19 21.81 -9.19
N GLU A 97 9.45 22.08 -9.55
CA GLU A 97 9.77 22.80 -10.78
C GLU A 97 9.32 22.02 -12.03
N PRO A 98 8.77 22.70 -13.06
CA PRO A 98 8.10 22.06 -14.19
C PRO A 98 9.00 21.18 -15.09
N ASN A 99 10.32 21.29 -14.98
CA ASN A 99 11.28 20.56 -15.83
C ASN A 99 12.05 19.44 -15.10
N ARG A 100 11.64 19.07 -13.88
CA ARG A 100 12.31 18.01 -13.15
C ARG A 100 11.71 16.64 -13.50
N TYR A 101 12.47 15.81 -14.19
CA TYR A 101 12.09 14.44 -14.51
C TYR A 101 12.38 13.52 -13.31
N PHE A 102 11.42 12.67 -12.96
CA PHE A 102 11.65 11.55 -12.05
C PHE A 102 12.25 10.40 -12.86
N TYR A 103 13.54 10.14 -12.67
CA TYR A 103 14.14 8.88 -13.09
C TYR A 103 13.62 7.81 -12.12
N TYR A 104 12.76 6.93 -12.63
CA TYR A 104 12.33 5.72 -11.91
C TYR A 104 13.44 4.68 -11.90
#